data_AF-A0A8J5JUF5-F1
#
_entry.id   AF-A0A8J5JUF5-F1
#
_cell.length_a   1.000
_cell.length_b   1.000
_cell.length_c   1.000
_cell.angle_alpha   90.00
_cell.angle_beta   90.00
_cell.angle_gamma   90.00
#
_symmetry.space_group_name_H-M   'P 1'
#
loop_
_entity.id
_entity.type
_entity.pdbx_description
1 polymer ?
#
loop_
_entity_poly.entity_id
_entity_poly.type
_entity_poly.pdbx_seq_one_letter_code
_entity_poly.pdbx_strand_id
1 'polypeptide(L)'
;TASEGEQVWVYRRCLYCKKGEAQVQLLYQGNVTSGLQHRINLFPEFKEPGTPVAPRDSLNTRMLHTFANNLNFSYVLREPLDEKWGTPAADGNWTGIVGTLQHQQADFSLDLTLTESRSRVMDHSRIYNYDPYIILSLKPSSLPRHLALTRPFK
;
A
#
# COMPACT_ATOMS: atom_id res chain seq x y z
N THR A 1 -22.84 30.76 -8.00
CA THR A 1 -22.76 30.20 -6.63
C THR A 1 -22.01 28.89 -6.72
N ALA A 2 -20.71 28.90 -6.43
CA ALA A 2 -19.90 27.69 -6.48
C ALA A 2 -20.37 26.76 -5.36
N SER A 3 -20.88 25.59 -5.72
CA SER A 3 -21.18 24.53 -4.76
C SER A 3 -19.89 24.21 -4.01
N GLU A 4 -19.90 24.44 -2.71
CA GLU A 4 -18.84 24.08 -1.79
C GLU A 4 -18.63 22.57 -1.92
N GLY A 5 -17.53 22.15 -2.54
CA GLY A 5 -17.26 20.75 -2.86
C GLY A 5 -17.13 19.94 -1.57
N GLU A 6 -17.81 18.79 -1.51
CA GLU A 6 -17.78 17.90 -0.36
C GLU A 6 -16.34 17.44 -0.06
N GLN A 7 -15.95 17.37 1.21
CA GLN A 7 -14.60 17.00 1.63
C GLN A 7 -14.55 15.54 2.04
N VAL A 8 -13.80 14.74 1.28
CA VAL A 8 -13.71 13.29 1.40
C VAL A 8 -12.41 12.87 2.13
N TRP A 9 -12.53 12.00 3.12
CA TRP A 9 -11.43 11.51 3.93
C TRP A 9 -10.92 10.19 3.36
N VAL A 10 -9.67 10.22 2.91
CA VAL A 10 -9.07 9.12 2.18
C VAL A 10 -7.93 8.53 2.98
N TYR A 11 -7.99 7.23 3.22
CA TYR A 11 -6.92 6.55 3.93
C TYR A 11 -6.07 5.73 2.98
N ARG A 12 -4.76 5.87 3.13
CA ARG A 12 -3.77 5.03 2.44
C ARG A 12 -2.82 4.40 3.44
N ARG A 13 -2.14 3.36 3.00
CA ARG A 13 -0.98 2.81 3.69
C ARG A 13 0.11 2.42 2.71
N CYS A 14 1.35 2.55 3.15
CA CYS A 14 2.53 2.13 2.41
C CYS A 14 2.85 0.66 2.71
N LEU A 15 2.95 -0.17 1.66
CA LEU A 15 3.20 -1.61 1.76
C LEU A 15 4.59 -1.95 2.34
N TYR A 16 5.60 -1.13 2.07
CA TYR A 16 7.01 -1.37 2.41
C TYR A 16 7.57 -0.43 3.48
N CYS A 17 6.71 0.29 4.18
CA CYS A 17 7.15 1.22 5.22
C CYS A 17 7.41 0.48 6.55
N LYS A 18 8.43 0.92 7.29
CA LYS A 18 8.78 0.35 8.60
C LYS A 18 7.55 0.45 9.52
N LYS A 19 7.10 -0.69 10.06
CA LYS A 19 5.88 -0.95 10.87
C LYS A 19 4.65 -1.53 10.13
N GLY A 20 4.81 -1.93 8.87
CA GLY A 20 3.86 -2.78 8.12
C GLY A 20 3.42 -4.08 8.84
N GLU A 21 2.12 -4.34 9.00
CA GLU A 21 1.58 -5.68 9.32
C GLU A 21 1.62 -6.64 8.11
N ALA A 22 2.13 -6.20 6.96
CA ALA A 22 2.33 -7.07 5.80
C ALA A 22 3.33 -8.21 6.09
N GLN A 23 4.00 -8.22 7.25
CA GLN A 23 5.06 -9.15 7.64
C GLN A 23 6.24 -9.17 6.64
N VAL A 24 6.27 -8.22 5.70
CA VAL A 24 7.36 -8.02 4.75
C VAL A 24 8.39 -7.11 5.38
N GLN A 25 9.52 -7.68 5.80
CA GLN A 25 10.69 -6.91 6.18
C GLN A 25 11.45 -6.53 4.91
N LEU A 26 11.70 -5.23 4.71
CA LEU A 26 12.63 -4.78 3.67
C LEU A 26 14.04 -5.28 4.02
N LEU A 27 14.46 -6.40 3.40
CA LEU A 27 15.76 -7.02 3.67
C LEU A 27 16.92 -6.26 3.01
N TYR A 28 16.67 -5.65 1.86
CA TYR A 28 17.70 -4.95 1.09
C TYR A 28 17.11 -3.74 0.36
N GLN A 29 17.68 -2.57 0.60
CA GLN A 29 17.41 -1.35 -0.14
C GLN A 29 18.55 -1.11 -1.13
N GLY A 30 18.31 -1.45 -2.40
CA GLY A 30 19.24 -1.12 -3.48
C GLY A 30 19.11 0.36 -3.85
N ASN A 31 20.23 1.08 -3.87
CA ASN A 31 20.27 2.40 -4.49
C ASN A 31 20.28 2.21 -6.00
N VAL A 32 19.10 2.35 -6.64
CA VAL A 32 19.02 2.39 -8.09
C VAL A 32 19.57 3.73 -8.55
N THR A 33 20.87 3.81 -8.83
CA THR A 33 21.44 4.90 -9.62
C THR A 33 21.09 4.67 -11.08
N SER A 34 19.81 4.78 -11.43
CA SER A 34 19.46 5.03 -12.82
C SER A 34 20.07 6.38 -13.19
N GLY A 35 20.65 6.53 -14.38
CA GLY A 35 21.16 7.81 -14.90
C GLY A 35 20.12 8.93 -15.06
N LEU A 36 18.98 8.82 -14.39
CA LEU A 36 18.00 9.88 -14.18
C LEU A 36 18.49 10.76 -13.02
N GLN A 37 18.56 12.06 -13.25
CA GLN A 37 19.01 13.11 -12.31
C GLN A 37 18.23 13.16 -10.98
N HIS A 38 17.15 12.39 -10.83
CA HIS A 38 16.30 12.35 -9.65
C HIS A 38 16.58 11.11 -8.80
N ARG A 39 17.03 11.35 -7.57
CA ARG A 39 17.14 10.34 -6.52
C ARG A 39 15.73 9.88 -6.13
N ILE A 40 15.28 8.74 -6.67
CA ILE A 40 13.98 8.17 -6.31
C ILE A 40 14.12 7.48 -4.95
N ASN A 41 13.73 8.17 -3.87
CA ASN A 41 13.52 7.54 -2.58
C ASN A 41 12.22 6.73 -2.65
N LEU A 42 12.34 5.45 -3.01
CA LEU A 42 11.22 4.51 -3.17
C LEU A 42 10.39 4.33 -1.88
N PHE A 43 10.99 4.60 -0.72
CA PHE A 43 10.37 4.41 0.59
C PHE A 43 10.57 5.66 1.45
N PRO A 44 9.63 6.61 1.41
CA PRO A 44 9.74 7.81 2.22
C PRO A 44 9.43 7.57 3.69
N GLU A 45 9.93 8.52 4.48
CA GLU A 45 9.78 8.60 5.93
C GLU A 45 8.31 8.76 6.34
N PHE A 46 7.98 8.04 7.41
CA PHE A 46 6.66 7.95 8.01
C PHE A 46 6.29 9.29 8.69
N LYS A 47 5.06 9.78 8.51
CA LYS A 47 4.52 10.94 9.25
C LYS A 47 3.65 10.45 10.39
N GLU A 48 3.50 11.24 11.44
CA GLU A 48 2.72 10.85 12.63
C GLU A 48 1.29 10.38 12.26
N PRO A 49 0.79 9.29 12.88
CA PRO A 49 -0.50 8.72 12.55
C PRO A 49 -1.63 9.74 12.68
N GLY A 50 -2.63 9.69 11.79
CA GLY A 50 -3.77 10.59 11.82
C GLY A 50 -3.51 12.01 11.29
N THR A 51 -2.26 12.38 10.96
CA THR A 51 -1.96 13.68 10.34
C THR A 51 -2.30 13.69 8.84
N PRO A 52 -2.71 14.85 8.27
CA PRO A 52 -2.84 14.99 6.83
C PRO A 52 -1.52 14.72 6.11
N VAL A 53 -1.56 13.78 5.18
CA VAL A 53 -0.40 13.37 4.40
C VAL A 53 -0.47 14.03 3.03
N ALA A 54 0.61 14.71 2.64
CA ALA A 54 0.70 15.28 1.30
C ALA A 54 0.70 14.14 0.25
N PRO A 55 -0.23 14.17 -0.72
CA PRO A 55 -0.24 13.19 -1.79
C PRO A 55 1.06 13.29 -2.59
N ARG A 56 1.64 12.13 -2.91
CA ARG A 56 2.78 12.01 -3.82
C ARG A 56 2.29 11.41 -5.12
N ASP A 57 2.96 11.72 -6.21
CA ASP A 57 2.61 11.16 -7.50
C ASP A 57 2.75 9.62 -7.48
N SER A 58 1.65 8.94 -7.81
CA SER A 58 1.52 7.49 -7.86
C SER A 58 0.26 7.14 -8.66
N LEU A 59 0.10 5.87 -9.06
CA LEU A 59 -1.13 5.41 -9.73
C LEU A 59 -2.39 5.78 -8.93
N ASN A 60 -2.40 5.44 -7.64
CA ASN A 60 -3.55 5.64 -6.76
C ASN A 60 -3.86 7.14 -6.55
N THR A 61 -2.82 7.98 -6.44
CA THR A 61 -3.00 9.45 -6.32
C THR A 61 -3.58 10.05 -7.60
N ARG A 62 -3.11 9.60 -8.78
CA ARG A 62 -3.65 10.08 -10.07
C ARG A 62 -5.11 9.67 -10.23
N MET A 63 -5.45 8.43 -9.90
CA MET A 63 -6.84 7.96 -9.88
C MET A 63 -7.71 8.82 -8.94
N LEU A 64 -7.26 9.06 -7.71
CA LEU A 64 -7.98 9.91 -6.77
C LEU A 64 -8.17 11.34 -7.28
N HIS A 65 -7.13 11.93 -7.86
CA HIS A 65 -7.24 13.27 -8.43
C HIS A 65 -8.24 13.32 -9.60
N THR A 66 -8.24 12.28 -10.46
CA THR A 66 -9.24 12.13 -11.52
C THR A 66 -10.66 11.98 -10.96
N PHE A 67 -10.86 11.21 -9.89
CA PHE A 67 -12.16 11.09 -9.24
C PHE A 67 -12.62 12.42 -8.63
N ALA A 68 -11.75 13.09 -7.89
CA ALA A 68 -12.01 14.39 -7.28
C ALA A 68 -12.44 15.43 -8.31
N ASN A 69 -11.74 15.49 -9.45
CA ASN A 69 -12.05 16.43 -10.53
C ASN A 69 -13.37 16.09 -11.26
N ASN A 70 -13.63 14.81 -11.53
CA ASN A 70 -14.82 14.39 -12.27
C ASN A 70 -16.10 14.36 -11.42
N LEU A 71 -15.97 14.10 -10.12
CA LEU A 71 -17.08 14.01 -9.17
C LEU A 71 -17.21 15.27 -8.29
N ASN A 72 -16.36 16.27 -8.51
CA ASN A 72 -16.38 17.59 -7.87
C ASN A 72 -16.29 17.54 -6.33
N PHE A 73 -15.34 16.76 -5.81
CA PHE A 73 -15.04 16.70 -4.36
C PHE A 73 -13.60 17.09 -4.08
N SER A 74 -13.34 17.56 -2.86
CA SER A 74 -11.99 17.76 -2.34
C SER A 74 -11.63 16.60 -1.41
N TYR A 75 -10.34 16.34 -1.18
CA TYR A 75 -9.95 15.22 -0.32
C TYR A 75 -8.80 15.54 0.64
N VAL A 76 -8.81 14.85 1.77
CA VAL A 76 -7.72 14.84 2.75
C VAL A 76 -7.20 13.41 2.89
N LEU A 77 -5.91 13.23 2.62
CA LEU A 77 -5.27 11.93 2.73
C LEU A 77 -4.71 11.73 4.15
N ARG A 78 -4.98 10.59 4.78
CA ARG A 78 -4.52 10.26 6.14
C ARG A 78 -3.98 8.83 6.22
N GLU A 79 -3.23 8.58 7.28
CA GLU A 79 -2.78 7.23 7.66
C GLU A 79 -3.53 6.77 8.92
N PRO A 80 -3.89 5.47 9.01
CA PRO A 80 -4.62 4.92 10.15
C PRO A 80 -3.79 5.08 11.45
N LEU A 81 -4.46 5.36 12.57
CA LEU A 81 -3.81 5.67 13.85
C LEU A 81 -2.94 4.53 14.38
N ASP A 82 -3.41 3.31 14.22
CA ASP A 82 -2.74 2.09 14.67
C ASP A 82 -1.75 1.55 13.63
N GLU A 83 -1.64 2.21 12.48
CA GLU A 83 -0.84 1.77 11.36
C GLU A 83 -1.19 0.32 10.98
N LYS A 84 -2.46 -0.08 10.89
CA LYS A 84 -2.84 -1.45 10.50
C LYS A 84 -3.66 -1.49 9.21
N TRP A 85 -3.64 -2.63 8.52
CA TRP A 85 -4.50 -2.85 7.36
C TRP A 85 -5.91 -3.16 7.84
N GLY A 86 -5.98 -4.05 8.82
CA GLY A 86 -7.18 -4.39 9.55
C GLY A 86 -7.28 -5.88 9.75
N THR A 87 -7.29 -6.27 11.02
CA THR A 87 -7.50 -7.62 11.51
C THR A 87 -8.80 -7.67 12.32
N PRO A 88 -9.56 -8.77 12.22
CA PRO A 88 -10.77 -8.93 13.00
C PRO A 88 -10.41 -9.10 14.48
N ALA A 89 -11.11 -8.37 15.34
CA ALA A 89 -11.12 -8.58 16.78
C ALA A 89 -12.27 -9.53 17.16
N ALA A 90 -12.19 -10.10 18.38
CA ALA A 90 -13.13 -11.14 18.84
C ALA A 90 -14.57 -10.62 19.02
N ASP A 91 -14.74 -9.30 19.12
CA ASP A 91 -16.01 -8.59 19.29
C ASP A 91 -16.69 -8.23 17.96
N GLY A 92 -16.12 -8.64 16.82
CA GLY A 92 -16.63 -8.29 15.49
C GLY A 92 -16.17 -6.92 14.99
N ASN A 93 -15.39 -6.19 15.79
CA ASN A 93 -14.71 -4.98 15.34
C ASN A 93 -13.47 -5.33 14.52
N TRP A 94 -13.02 -4.36 13.75
CA TRP A 94 -11.77 -4.46 13.00
C TRP A 94 -10.79 -3.39 13.47
N THR A 95 -9.51 -3.72 13.39
CA THR A 95 -8.42 -2.74 13.53
C THR A 95 -8.10 -2.09 12.18
N GLY A 96 -7.13 -1.18 12.13
CA GLY A 96 -6.56 -0.68 10.89
C GLY A 96 -7.51 0.14 10.04
N ILE A 97 -7.17 0.24 8.75
CA ILE A 97 -7.99 0.89 7.74
C ILE A 97 -9.40 0.28 7.71
N VAL A 98 -9.53 -1.04 7.78
CA VAL A 98 -10.85 -1.70 7.80
C VAL A 98 -11.68 -1.24 9.00
N GLY A 99 -11.07 -1.16 10.18
CA GLY A 99 -11.71 -0.61 11.37
C GLY A 99 -12.09 0.86 11.23
N THR A 100 -11.21 1.68 10.67
CA THR A 100 -11.49 3.10 10.42
C THR A 100 -12.70 3.28 9.48
N LEU A 101 -12.81 2.45 8.43
CA LEU A 101 -13.96 2.45 7.51
C LEU A 101 -15.22 1.92 8.19
N GLN A 102 -15.13 0.82 8.94
CA GLN A 102 -16.25 0.22 9.68
C GLN A 102 -16.90 1.24 10.63
N HIS A 103 -16.10 2.09 11.27
CA HIS A 103 -16.57 3.11 12.21
C HIS A 103 -16.82 4.48 11.56
N GLN A 104 -16.85 4.56 10.22
CA GLN A 104 -17.11 5.80 9.46
C GLN A 104 -16.15 6.95 9.82
N GLN A 105 -14.91 6.62 10.20
CA GLN A 105 -13.85 7.60 10.47
C GLN A 105 -13.08 7.97 9.19
N ALA A 106 -13.37 7.28 8.09
CA ALA A 106 -12.88 7.52 6.75
C ALA A 106 -14.00 7.20 5.75
N ASP A 107 -14.01 7.91 4.63
CA ASP A 107 -15.04 7.71 3.61
C ASP A 107 -14.64 6.64 2.60
N PHE A 108 -13.34 6.55 2.27
CA PHE A 108 -12.86 5.48 1.38
C PHE A 108 -11.35 5.19 1.55
N SER A 109 -10.92 4.03 1.04
CA SER A 109 -9.50 3.67 0.90
C SER A 109 -9.14 3.29 -0.54
N LEU A 110 -7.93 3.66 -0.96
CA LEU A 110 -7.42 3.39 -2.31
C LEU A 110 -6.91 1.94 -2.49
N ASP A 111 -6.58 1.26 -1.40
CA ASP A 111 -5.90 -0.04 -1.45
C ASP A 111 -6.31 -0.94 -0.28
N LEU A 112 -7.12 -1.96 -0.59
CA LEU A 112 -7.48 -3.04 0.32
C LEU A 112 -7.78 -4.32 -0.48
N THR A 113 -7.21 -5.44 -0.06
CA THR A 113 -7.51 -6.76 -0.62
C THR A 113 -8.98 -7.13 -0.35
N LEU A 114 -9.70 -7.50 -1.39
CA LEU A 114 -11.03 -8.09 -1.30
C LEU A 114 -10.93 -9.48 -0.64
N THR A 115 -11.58 -9.64 0.50
CA THR A 115 -11.77 -10.94 1.14
C THR A 115 -13.23 -11.06 1.59
N GLU A 116 -13.70 -12.30 1.74
CA GLU A 116 -15.06 -12.57 2.21
C GLU A 116 -15.31 -11.93 3.58
N SER A 117 -14.35 -12.07 4.49
CA SER A 117 -14.43 -11.51 5.85
C SER A 117 -14.54 -9.97 5.87
N ARG A 118 -13.84 -9.28 4.96
CA ARG A 118 -13.88 -7.80 4.86
C ARG A 118 -15.17 -7.32 4.21
N SER A 119 -15.67 -8.07 3.22
CA SER A 119 -16.93 -7.76 2.53
C SER A 119 -18.17 -7.82 3.43
N ARG A 120 -18.05 -8.41 4.63
CA ARG A 120 -19.13 -8.43 5.64
C ARG A 120 -19.23 -7.13 6.45
N VAL A 121 -18.18 -6.30 6.47
CA VAL A 121 -18.10 -5.10 7.32
C VAL A 121 -17.85 -3.80 6.54
N MET A 122 -17.54 -3.90 5.25
CA MET A 122 -17.35 -2.77 4.36
C MET A 122 -17.72 -3.15 2.92
N ASP A 123 -18.10 -2.15 2.14
CA ASP A 123 -18.39 -2.32 0.72
C ASP A 123 -17.13 -2.11 -0.13
N HIS A 124 -17.00 -2.91 -1.18
CA HIS A 124 -15.93 -2.79 -2.17
C HIS A 124 -16.49 -2.27 -3.50
N SER A 125 -15.71 -1.43 -4.18
CA SER A 125 -15.94 -1.12 -5.58
C SER A 125 -15.55 -2.31 -6.46
N ARG A 126 -15.67 -2.14 -7.78
CA ARG A 126 -15.17 -3.14 -8.72
C ARG A 126 -13.65 -3.24 -8.64
N ILE A 127 -13.14 -4.48 -8.68
CA ILE A 127 -11.72 -4.76 -8.71
C ILE A 127 -11.11 -4.11 -9.97
N TYR A 128 -10.18 -3.18 -9.77
CA TYR A 128 -9.47 -2.48 -10.85
C TYR A 128 -8.06 -3.01 -11.08
N ASN A 129 -7.48 -3.71 -10.09
CA ASN A 129 -6.15 -4.31 -10.16
C ASN A 129 -6.18 -5.74 -9.62
N TYR A 130 -5.50 -6.64 -10.31
CA TYR A 130 -5.29 -8.02 -9.89
C TYR A 130 -3.84 -8.18 -9.45
N ASP A 131 -3.62 -8.40 -8.15
CA ASP A 131 -2.28 -8.61 -7.58
C ASP A 131 -2.11 -10.09 -7.19
N PRO A 132 -1.45 -10.92 -8.02
CA PRO A 132 -1.28 -12.33 -7.73
C PRO A 132 -0.17 -12.56 -6.68
N TYR A 133 -0.37 -13.56 -5.83
CA TYR A 133 0.72 -14.05 -4.99
C TYR A 133 1.81 -14.70 -5.85
N ILE A 134 3.03 -14.18 -5.76
CA ILE A 134 4.21 -14.73 -6.42
C ILE A 134 5.32 -15.02 -5.42
N ILE A 135 6.12 -16.05 -5.70
CA ILE A 135 7.35 -16.32 -4.96
C ILE A 135 8.49 -15.63 -5.70
N LEU A 136 9.18 -14.72 -5.02
CA LEU A 136 10.38 -14.07 -5.53
C LEU A 136 11.60 -14.74 -4.92
N SER A 137 12.56 -15.11 -5.76
CA SER A 137 13.87 -15.60 -5.34
C SER A 137 14.95 -14.94 -6.19
N LEU A 138 16.15 -14.82 -5.64
CA LEU A 138 17.30 -14.35 -6.39
C LEU A 138 17.62 -15.35 -7.51
N LYS A 139 17.96 -14.82 -8.69
CA LYS A 139 18.49 -15.65 -9.77
C LYS A 139 19.77 -16.34 -9.26
N PRO A 140 19.87 -17.68 -9.33
CA PRO A 140 21.07 -18.37 -8.90
C PRO A 140 22.27 -17.91 -9.73
N SER A 141 23.40 -17.69 -9.08
CA SER A 141 24.67 -17.48 -9.77
C SER A 141 25.09 -18.76 -10.47
N SER A 142 25.72 -18.64 -11.64
CA SER A 142 26.27 -19.80 -12.34
C SER A 142 27.43 -20.36 -11.53
N LEU A 143 27.42 -21.68 -11.31
CA LEU A 143 28.53 -22.36 -10.67
C LEU A 143 29.76 -22.31 -11.60
N PRO A 144 30.99 -22.22 -11.06
CA PRO A 144 32.18 -22.18 -11.91
C PRO A 144 32.29 -23.43 -12.77
N ARG A 145 32.26 -23.25 -14.10
CA ARG A 145 32.22 -24.36 -15.08
C ARG A 145 33.44 -25.29 -14.98
N HIS A 146 34.59 -24.75 -14.60
CA HIS A 146 35.84 -25.50 -14.46
C HIS A 146 35.79 -26.55 -13.34
N LEU A 147 34.91 -26.41 -12.36
CA LEU A 147 34.74 -27.39 -11.27
C LEU A 147 33.84 -28.58 -11.67
N ALA A 148 33.31 -28.62 -12.90
CA ALA A 148 32.44 -29.72 -13.34
C ALA A 148 33.15 -31.08 -13.32
N LEU A 149 34.45 -31.11 -13.60
CA LEU A 149 35.24 -32.36 -13.71
C LEU A 149 35.45 -33.08 -12.37
N THR A 150 35.63 -32.34 -11.27
CA THR A 150 35.96 -32.92 -9.95
C THR A 150 34.75 -33.11 -9.04
N ARG A 151 33.57 -32.63 -9.44
CA ARG A 151 32.32 -32.73 -8.66
C ARG A 151 31.83 -34.15 -8.32
N PRO A 152 31.86 -35.13 -9.23
CA PRO A 152 31.27 -36.45 -8.98
C PRO A 152 32.15 -37.37 -8.12
N PHE A 153 33.40 -36.97 -7.81
CA PHE A 153 34.37 -37.79 -7.07
C PHE A 153 34.61 -37.28 -5.64
N LYS A 154 33.65 -36.52 -5.09
CA LYS A 154 33.61 -36.16 -3.68
C LYS A 154 32.70 -37.12 -2.91
#